data_AF-A0A2V2N9U9-F1
#
_entry.id   AF-A0A2V2N9U9-F1
#
_cell.length_a   1.000
_cell.length_b   1.000
_cell.length_c   1.000
_cell.angle_alpha   90.00
_cell.angle_beta   90.00
_cell.angle_gamma   90.00
#
_symmetry.space_group_name_H-M   'P 1'
#
loop_
_entity.id
_entity.type
_entity.pdbx_description
1 polymer ?
#
loop_
_entity_poly.entity_id
_entity_poly.type
_entity_poly.pdbx_seq_one_letter_code
_entity_poly.pdbx_strand_id
1 'polypeptide(L)'
;MILKDDLSQIIRAQRKNINNRNQGVLRLDLKKIQPLENFAIIISGIRRCGKSTLLLQSMNKAEKFNYLNFEDPRLTEFEIRDFEILEEVFLRDFGENDLYYFDEIQNLSRWELYVRYLLDKQKKVVITGSNASLLSRELGSKLTGRNLPIELFPFSYQEYLIYYNQKQSSNSFHAYLLSGGFPEYLKNGMDEILQNLLLDIISRDILLRNSIKNPRVITEILVYLLGNISREFTLTNLKKTFTSIGSVTTIASYVEFLEDAYLIFTLPRHSY
;
A
#
# COMPACT_ATOMS: atom_id res chain seq x y z
N MET A 1 6.74 -25.94 0.98
CA MET A 1 6.22 -25.86 2.36
C MET A 1 7.38 -25.41 3.22
N ILE A 2 7.25 -24.23 3.81
CA ILE A 2 8.29 -23.62 4.63
C ILE A 2 8.43 -24.41 5.95
N LEU A 3 9.64 -24.55 6.50
CA LEU A 3 9.81 -25.23 7.79
C LEU A 3 9.38 -24.30 8.94
N LYS A 4 8.84 -24.88 10.01
CA LYS A 4 8.41 -24.15 11.22
C LYS A 4 9.52 -23.30 11.81
N ASP A 5 10.73 -23.85 11.88
CA ASP A 5 11.87 -23.15 12.49
C ASP A 5 12.42 -22.04 11.60
N ASP A 6 12.37 -22.20 10.27
CA ASP A 6 12.72 -21.13 9.33
C ASP A 6 11.73 -19.97 9.45
N LEU A 7 10.43 -20.26 9.48
CA LEU A 7 9.38 -19.24 9.63
C LEU A 7 9.49 -18.51 10.97
N SER A 8 9.77 -19.25 12.05
CA SER A 8 10.05 -18.68 13.38
C SER A 8 11.24 -17.71 13.36
N GLN A 9 12.35 -18.10 12.72
CA GLN A 9 13.52 -17.22 12.58
C GLN A 9 13.19 -15.96 11.77
N ILE A 10 12.42 -16.10 10.68
CA ILE A 10 11.97 -14.97 9.85
C ILE A 10 11.15 -13.99 10.69
N ILE A 11 10.11 -14.46 11.38
CA ILE A 11 9.21 -13.60 12.17
C ILE A 11 9.97 -12.91 13.31
N ARG A 12 10.84 -13.64 14.02
CA ARG A 12 11.66 -13.04 15.10
C ARG A 12 12.61 -11.98 14.57
N ALA A 13 13.23 -12.21 13.41
CA ALA A 13 14.10 -11.21 12.76
C ALA A 13 13.30 -9.96 12.35
N GLN A 14 12.11 -10.13 11.76
CA GLN A 14 11.24 -9.02 11.39
C GLN A 14 10.79 -8.20 12.62
N ARG A 15 10.35 -8.85 13.70
CA ARG A 15 9.98 -8.16 14.94
C ARG A 15 11.15 -7.39 15.56
N LYS A 16 12.35 -7.96 15.56
CA LYS A 16 13.55 -7.26 16.05
C LYS A 16 13.82 -5.99 15.24
N ASN A 17 13.64 -6.04 13.92
CA ASN A 17 13.82 -4.88 13.05
C ASN A 17 12.77 -3.79 13.31
N ILE A 18 11.52 -4.16 13.57
CA ILE A 18 10.44 -3.22 13.94
C ILE A 18 10.78 -2.47 15.22
N ASN A 19 11.18 -3.19 16.27
CA ASN A 19 11.46 -2.59 17.58
C ASN A 19 12.62 -1.57 17.54
N ASN A 20 13.53 -1.70 16.57
CA ASN A 20 14.66 -0.80 16.39
C ASN A 20 14.37 0.40 15.48
N ARG A 21 13.21 0.45 14.82
CA ARG A 21 12.89 1.53 13.87
C ARG A 21 12.42 2.79 14.60
N ASN A 22 12.90 3.94 14.12
CA ASN A 22 12.37 5.24 14.52
C ASN A 22 10.93 5.39 14.00
N GLN A 23 10.02 5.82 14.86
CA GLN A 23 8.61 6.03 14.53
C GLN A 23 8.38 7.24 13.60
N GLY A 24 9.36 8.13 13.46
CA GLY A 24 9.23 9.35 12.65
C GLY A 24 8.14 10.29 13.17
N VAL A 25 7.56 11.09 12.28
CA VAL A 25 6.42 11.95 12.63
C VAL A 25 5.16 11.11 12.84
N LEU A 26 4.45 11.39 13.94
CA LEU A 26 3.20 10.75 14.26
C LEU A 26 2.17 11.00 13.13
N ARG A 27 1.68 9.93 12.52
CA ARG A 27 0.69 10.01 11.44
C ARG A 27 -0.66 10.40 12.01
N LEU A 28 -1.31 11.39 11.41
CA LEU A 28 -2.63 11.84 11.87
C LEU A 28 -3.70 10.76 11.68
N ASP A 29 -3.52 9.88 10.69
CA ASP A 29 -4.41 8.75 10.40
C ASP A 29 -4.30 7.60 11.41
N LEU A 30 -3.33 7.64 12.33
CA LEU A 30 -3.20 6.64 13.39
C LEU A 30 -4.48 6.51 14.23
N LYS A 31 -5.23 7.62 14.42
CA LYS A 31 -6.51 7.61 15.14
C LYS A 31 -7.61 6.80 14.44
N LYS A 32 -7.48 6.56 13.13
CA LYS A 32 -8.40 5.75 12.33
C LYS A 32 -8.14 4.25 12.51
N ILE A 33 -6.96 3.87 13.01
CA ILE A 33 -6.63 2.46 13.26
C ILE A 33 -7.16 2.08 14.63
N GLN A 34 -8.38 1.55 14.63
CA GLN A 34 -9.08 1.04 15.80
C GLN A 34 -9.48 -0.41 15.53
N PRO A 35 -8.58 -1.38 15.76
CA PRO A 35 -8.84 -2.77 15.41
C PRO A 35 -10.08 -3.32 16.12
N LEU A 36 -11.06 -3.76 15.34
CA LEU A 36 -12.35 -4.25 15.79
C LEU A 36 -12.44 -5.76 15.53
N GLU A 37 -13.03 -6.50 16.47
CA GLU A 37 -13.23 -7.94 16.31
C GLU A 37 -14.06 -8.22 15.07
N ASN A 38 -13.73 -9.29 14.33
CA ASN A 38 -14.42 -9.67 13.11
C ASN A 38 -14.31 -8.64 11.97
N PHE A 39 -13.41 -7.65 12.06
CA PHE A 39 -13.13 -6.70 10.97
C PHE A 39 -11.65 -6.67 10.58
N ALA A 40 -11.41 -6.45 9.29
CA ALA A 40 -10.10 -6.17 8.72
C ALA A 40 -9.97 -4.67 8.39
N ILE A 41 -9.05 -3.97 9.04
CA ILE A 41 -8.63 -2.63 8.62
C ILE A 41 -7.66 -2.79 7.45
N ILE A 42 -7.95 -2.13 6.33
CA ILE A 42 -7.14 -2.22 5.11
C ILE A 42 -6.52 -0.87 4.83
N ILE A 43 -5.19 -0.78 4.94
CA ILE A 43 -4.44 0.45 4.71
C ILE A 43 -3.79 0.37 3.34
N SER A 44 -4.26 1.17 2.39
CA SER A 44 -3.68 1.22 1.05
C SER A 44 -3.20 2.63 0.70
N GLY A 45 -2.20 2.74 -0.15
CA GLY A 45 -1.65 4.02 -0.57
C GLY A 45 -0.40 3.86 -1.40
N ILE A 46 0.07 4.95 -2.01
CA ILE A 46 1.25 4.92 -2.88
C ILE A 46 2.51 4.39 -2.15
N ARG A 47 3.42 3.75 -2.90
CA ARG A 47 4.72 3.29 -2.39
C ARG A 47 5.46 4.46 -1.72
N ARG A 48 6.13 4.18 -0.59
CA ARG A 48 6.87 5.17 0.24
C ARG A 48 6.04 6.31 0.86
N CYS A 49 4.70 6.22 0.90
CA CYS A 49 3.87 7.21 1.61
C CYS A 49 3.90 7.10 3.15
N GLY A 50 4.52 6.05 3.72
CA GLY A 50 4.63 5.83 5.16
C GLY A 50 3.62 4.85 5.78
N LYS A 51 3.11 3.87 5.01
CA LYS A 51 2.24 2.79 5.50
C LYS A 51 2.90 1.97 6.61
N SER A 52 4.11 1.46 6.40
CA SER A 52 4.81 0.68 7.42
C SER A 52 5.12 1.51 8.68
N THR A 53 5.31 2.83 8.55
CA THR A 53 5.43 3.74 9.69
C THR A 53 4.13 3.87 10.46
N LEU A 54 3.00 4.03 9.77
CA LEU A 54 1.66 4.04 10.38
C LEU A 54 1.37 2.71 11.09
N LEU A 55 1.71 1.59 10.46
CA LEU A 55 1.56 0.24 11.02
C LEU A 55 2.41 0.07 12.29
N LEU A 56 3.69 0.49 12.25
CA LEU A 56 4.59 0.52 13.40
C LEU A 56 4.01 1.33 14.57
N GLN A 57 3.51 2.54 14.29
CA GLN A 57 2.91 3.40 15.30
C GLN A 57 1.65 2.78 15.93
N SER A 58 0.89 2.00 15.16
CA SER A 58 -0.25 1.22 15.67
C SER A 58 0.20 0.04 16.53
N MET A 59 1.19 -0.73 16.06
CA MET A 59 1.74 -1.87 16.80
C MET A 59 2.31 -1.46 18.17
N ASN A 60 2.96 -0.31 18.25
CA ASN A 60 3.53 0.20 19.51
C ASN A 60 2.46 0.60 20.55
N LYS A 61 1.19 0.74 20.15
CA LYS A 61 0.06 0.94 21.07
C LYS A 61 -0.59 -0.37 21.53
N ALA A 62 -0.25 -1.49 20.89
CA ALA A 62 -0.79 -2.80 21.21
C ALA A 62 0.18 -3.58 22.12
N GLU A 63 -0.35 -4.21 23.17
CA GLU A 63 0.47 -5.03 24.07
C GLU A 63 0.87 -6.37 23.45
N LYS A 64 -0.06 -6.96 22.68
CA LYS A 64 0.02 -8.33 22.17
C LYS A 64 -0.53 -8.40 20.76
N PHE A 65 0.29 -8.91 19.84
CA PHE A 65 -0.07 -9.01 18.43
C PHE A 65 0.78 -10.04 17.69
N ASN A 66 0.29 -10.47 16.54
CA ASN A 66 1.00 -11.22 15.51
C ASN A 66 1.36 -10.29 14.36
N TYR A 67 2.56 -10.45 13.79
CA TYR A 67 3.06 -9.62 12.68
C TYR A 67 3.82 -10.47 11.67
N LEU A 68 3.58 -10.22 10.38
CA LEU A 68 4.38 -10.73 9.28
C LEU A 68 4.38 -9.73 8.11
N ASN A 69 5.57 -9.47 7.55
CA ASN A 69 5.75 -8.75 6.30
C ASN A 69 5.99 -9.72 5.15
N PHE A 70 5.14 -9.66 4.12
CA PHE A 70 5.20 -10.52 2.94
C PHE A 70 6.13 -10.00 1.82
N GLU A 71 6.80 -8.86 1.99
CA GLU A 71 7.87 -8.39 1.09
C GLU A 71 9.23 -9.09 1.38
N ASP A 72 9.33 -9.87 2.45
CA ASP A 72 10.56 -10.60 2.79
C ASP A 72 10.89 -11.65 1.73
N PRO A 73 12.06 -11.59 1.06
CA PRO A 73 12.41 -12.53 -0.01
C PRO A 73 12.36 -14.00 0.42
N ARG A 74 12.56 -14.28 1.72
CA ARG A 74 12.50 -15.64 2.28
C ARG A 74 11.09 -16.23 2.29
N LEU A 75 10.07 -15.42 2.03
CA LEU A 75 8.66 -15.82 1.95
C LEU A 75 8.15 -15.90 0.50
N THR A 76 9.03 -15.87 -0.50
CA THR A 76 8.63 -15.89 -1.92
C THR A 76 7.79 -17.12 -2.27
N GLU A 77 8.08 -18.26 -1.66
CA GLU A 77 7.35 -19.54 -1.85
C GLU A 77 6.26 -19.77 -0.79
N PHE A 78 5.90 -18.75 0.01
CA PHE A 78 4.85 -18.86 1.02
C PHE A 78 3.49 -18.95 0.33
N GLU A 79 2.70 -19.96 0.66
CA GLU A 79 1.38 -20.21 0.10
C GLU A 79 0.32 -20.33 1.21
N ILE A 80 -0.96 -20.39 0.81
CA ILE A 80 -2.08 -20.54 1.75
C ILE A 80 -1.90 -21.74 2.71
N ARG A 81 -1.34 -22.85 2.22
CA ARG A 81 -1.13 -24.06 3.05
C ARG A 81 -0.14 -23.84 4.19
N ASP A 82 0.73 -22.84 4.09
CA ASP A 82 1.71 -22.52 5.12
C ASP A 82 1.09 -21.70 6.27
N PHE A 83 -0.18 -21.27 6.18
CA PHE A 83 -0.86 -20.56 7.27
C PHE A 83 -1.08 -21.41 8.52
N GLU A 84 -1.23 -22.73 8.37
CA GLU A 84 -1.30 -23.64 9.53
C GLU A 84 0.01 -23.60 10.33
N ILE A 85 1.13 -23.67 9.62
CA ILE A 85 2.48 -23.52 10.19
C ILE A 85 2.65 -22.12 10.81
N LEU A 86 2.15 -21.07 10.15
CA LEU A 86 2.22 -19.71 10.67
C LEU A 86 1.49 -19.57 12.01
N GLU A 87 0.27 -20.09 12.13
CA GLU A 87 -0.50 -20.05 13.38
C GLU A 87 0.18 -20.83 14.50
N GLU A 88 0.74 -22.00 14.19
CA GLU A 88 1.52 -22.77 15.16
C GLU A 88 2.76 -22.00 15.65
N VAL A 89 3.49 -21.37 14.73
CA VAL A 89 4.67 -20.57 15.08
C VAL A 89 4.26 -19.35 15.90
N PHE A 90 3.16 -18.67 15.54
CA PHE A 90 2.66 -17.54 16.31
C PHE A 90 2.30 -17.95 17.74
N LEU A 91 1.55 -19.04 17.90
CA LEU A 91 1.17 -19.57 19.20
C LEU A 91 2.39 -19.99 20.03
N ARG A 92 3.33 -20.73 19.42
CA ARG A 92 4.54 -21.25 20.08
C ARG A 92 5.46 -20.13 20.56
N ASP A 93 5.71 -19.14 19.71
CA ASP A 93 6.74 -18.13 19.95
C ASP A 93 6.22 -16.88 20.66
N PHE A 94 4.95 -16.54 20.48
CA PHE A 94 4.37 -15.27 20.92
C PHE A 94 3.06 -15.44 21.72
N GLY A 95 2.60 -16.67 21.93
CA GLY A 95 1.38 -16.97 22.68
C GLY A 95 0.10 -16.67 21.91
N GLU A 96 -1.03 -16.81 22.61
CA GLU A 96 -2.34 -16.47 22.06
C GLU A 96 -2.49 -14.96 21.89
N ASN A 97 -2.77 -14.54 20.65
CA ASN A 97 -3.00 -13.15 20.27
C ASN A 97 -4.23 -13.07 19.36
N ASP A 98 -5.04 -12.03 19.56
CA ASP A 98 -6.24 -11.77 18.75
C ASP A 98 -6.03 -10.72 17.66
N LEU A 99 -4.90 -10.01 17.69
CA LEU A 99 -4.59 -8.91 16.78
C LEU A 99 -3.49 -9.32 15.80
N TYR A 100 -3.79 -9.21 14.50
CA TYR A 100 -2.90 -9.59 13.41
C TYR A 100 -2.56 -8.36 12.57
N TYR A 101 -1.28 -8.17 12.32
CA TYR A 101 -0.74 -7.17 11.41
C TYR A 101 -0.05 -7.85 10.24
N PHE A 102 -0.49 -7.56 9.02
CA PHE A 102 0.16 -8.06 7.80
C PHE A 102 0.61 -6.91 6.92
N ASP A 103 1.92 -6.82 6.67
CA ASP A 103 2.49 -5.79 5.79
C ASP A 103 2.64 -6.34 4.37
N GLU A 104 2.28 -5.54 3.37
CA GLU A 104 2.36 -5.87 1.94
C GLU A 104 1.66 -7.20 1.57
N ILE A 105 0.46 -7.43 2.15
CA ILE A 105 -0.30 -8.69 2.02
C ILE A 105 -0.61 -9.08 0.57
N GLN A 106 -0.68 -8.10 -0.34
CA GLN A 106 -0.98 -8.32 -1.75
C GLN A 106 0.11 -9.08 -2.51
N ASN A 107 1.30 -9.26 -1.91
CA ASN A 107 2.35 -10.13 -2.45
C ASN A 107 1.99 -11.62 -2.31
N LEU A 108 1.09 -11.97 -1.40
CA LEU A 108 0.59 -13.33 -1.23
C LEU A 108 -0.64 -13.57 -2.11
N SER A 109 -0.65 -14.66 -2.87
CA SER A 109 -1.83 -15.04 -3.64
C SER A 109 -2.97 -15.56 -2.76
N ARG A 110 -4.20 -15.16 -3.06
CA ARG A 110 -5.44 -15.64 -2.40
C ARG A 110 -5.45 -15.44 -0.87
N TRP A 111 -4.73 -14.44 -0.40
CA TRP A 111 -4.60 -14.07 1.01
C TRP A 111 -5.95 -13.79 1.70
N GLU A 112 -6.96 -13.39 0.93
CA GLU A 112 -8.30 -13.03 1.41
C GLU A 112 -8.99 -14.20 2.10
N LEU A 113 -8.71 -15.43 1.68
CA LEU A 113 -9.28 -16.64 2.27
C LEU A 113 -8.84 -16.80 3.73
N TYR A 114 -7.57 -16.49 4.00
CA TYR A 114 -7.01 -16.59 5.34
C TYR A 114 -7.47 -15.45 6.23
N VAL A 115 -7.50 -14.22 5.71
CA VAL A 115 -8.06 -13.09 6.46
C VAL A 115 -9.51 -13.37 6.83
N ARG A 116 -10.33 -13.86 5.90
CA ARG A 116 -11.73 -14.25 6.20
C ARG A 116 -11.80 -15.31 7.30
N TYR A 117 -10.94 -16.32 7.27
CA TYR A 117 -10.85 -17.34 8.33
C TYR A 117 -10.52 -16.72 9.70
N LEU A 118 -9.60 -15.76 9.78
CA LEU A 118 -9.31 -15.02 11.02
C LEU A 118 -10.52 -14.21 11.49
N LEU A 119 -11.22 -13.54 10.56
CA LEU A 119 -12.43 -12.77 10.90
C LEU A 119 -13.54 -13.68 11.44
N ASP A 120 -13.76 -14.85 10.83
CA ASP A 120 -14.73 -15.85 11.29
C ASP A 120 -14.41 -16.35 12.72
N LYS A 121 -13.14 -16.33 13.12
CA LYS A 121 -12.67 -16.59 14.49
C LYS A 121 -12.68 -15.37 15.41
N GLN A 122 -13.39 -14.30 15.04
CA GLN A 122 -13.51 -13.05 15.80
C GLN A 122 -12.17 -12.33 16.05
N LYS A 123 -11.13 -12.62 15.24
CA LYS A 123 -9.84 -11.94 15.33
C LYS A 123 -9.93 -10.51 14.77
N LYS A 124 -8.98 -9.67 15.17
CA LYS A 124 -8.78 -8.29 14.72
C LYS A 124 -7.66 -8.29 13.69
N VAL A 125 -7.89 -7.77 12.50
CA VAL A 125 -6.87 -7.81 11.43
C VAL A 125 -6.59 -6.38 10.94
N VAL A 126 -5.32 -6.05 10.78
CA VAL A 126 -4.85 -4.82 10.12
C VAL A 126 -3.88 -5.23 9.02
N ILE A 127 -4.19 -4.88 7.78
CA ILE A 127 -3.36 -5.20 6.62
C ILE A 127 -2.94 -3.93 5.89
N THR A 128 -1.79 -3.98 5.23
CA THR A 128 -1.33 -2.91 4.35
C THR A 128 -1.09 -3.41 2.93
N GLY A 129 -1.08 -2.47 1.97
CA GLY A 129 -0.47 -2.69 0.66
C GLY A 129 -0.34 -1.45 -0.19
N SER A 130 0.42 -1.54 -1.27
CA SER A 130 0.76 -0.41 -2.15
C SER A 130 -0.22 -0.16 -3.30
N ASN A 131 -1.30 -0.94 -3.40
CA ASN A 131 -2.17 -0.96 -4.57
C ASN A 131 -3.64 -0.65 -4.22
N ALA A 132 -4.24 0.30 -4.95
CA ALA A 132 -5.59 0.81 -4.70
C ALA A 132 -6.68 -0.25 -4.87
N SER A 133 -6.43 -1.32 -5.64
CA SER A 133 -7.32 -2.49 -5.72
C SER A 133 -7.61 -3.13 -4.35
N LEU A 134 -6.75 -2.89 -3.34
CA LEU A 134 -7.03 -3.28 -1.96
C LEU A 134 -8.21 -2.53 -1.33
N LEU A 135 -8.65 -1.42 -1.90
CA LEU A 135 -9.82 -0.67 -1.45
C LEU A 135 -11.06 -0.94 -2.32
N SER A 136 -10.95 -1.87 -3.28
CA SER A 136 -12.01 -2.15 -4.23
C SER A 136 -13.24 -2.79 -3.57
N ARG A 137 -14.41 -2.57 -4.20
CA ARG A 137 -15.66 -3.25 -3.83
C ARG A 137 -15.57 -4.77 -3.99
N GLU A 138 -14.78 -5.25 -4.96
CA GLU A 138 -14.54 -6.68 -5.17
C GLU A 138 -13.86 -7.29 -3.93
N LEU A 139 -12.81 -6.65 -3.41
CA LEU A 139 -12.16 -7.13 -2.20
C LEU A 139 -13.09 -7.07 -0.99
N GLY A 140 -13.86 -5.99 -0.85
CA GLY A 140 -14.88 -5.89 0.20
C GLY A 140 -15.86 -7.07 0.14
N SER A 141 -16.26 -7.48 -1.06
CA SER A 141 -17.12 -8.66 -1.26
C SER A 141 -16.44 -9.97 -0.85
N LYS A 142 -15.15 -10.15 -1.18
CA LYS A 142 -14.34 -11.32 -0.76
C LYS A 142 -14.22 -11.43 0.76
N LEU A 143 -14.17 -10.29 1.46
CA LEU A 143 -14.16 -10.19 2.93
C LEU A 143 -15.56 -10.04 3.54
N THR A 144 -16.62 -10.33 2.76
CA THR A 144 -18.03 -10.31 3.18
C THR A 144 -18.48 -8.98 3.82
N GLY A 145 -17.94 -7.86 3.35
CA GLY A 145 -18.21 -6.51 3.84
C GLY A 145 -17.56 -6.17 5.20
N ARG A 146 -16.74 -7.07 5.76
CA ARG A 146 -16.05 -6.89 7.05
C ARG A 146 -14.70 -6.19 6.90
N ASN A 147 -14.63 -5.20 6.01
CA ASN A 147 -13.42 -4.43 5.75
C ASN A 147 -13.63 -2.95 6.06
N LEU A 148 -12.63 -2.34 6.70
CA LEU A 148 -12.58 -0.92 7.03
C LEU A 148 -11.44 -0.28 6.23
N PRO A 149 -11.72 0.27 5.03
CA PRO A 149 -10.68 0.84 4.17
C PRO A 149 -10.14 2.16 4.74
N ILE A 150 -8.81 2.31 4.69
CA ILE A 150 -8.07 3.53 5.00
C ILE A 150 -7.13 3.79 3.83
N GLU A 151 -7.39 4.87 3.11
CA GLU A 151 -6.49 5.36 2.08
C GLU A 151 -5.47 6.32 2.71
N LEU A 152 -4.17 5.99 2.55
CA LEU A 152 -3.06 6.73 3.14
C LEU A 152 -2.25 7.43 2.05
N PHE A 153 -2.27 8.75 2.09
CA PHE A 153 -1.44 9.59 1.23
C PHE A 153 -0.07 9.87 1.88
N PRO A 154 0.88 10.46 1.13
CA PRO A 154 2.05 11.11 1.73
C PRO A 154 1.63 12.16 2.76
N PHE A 155 2.58 12.76 3.48
CA PHE A 155 2.25 13.74 4.52
C PHE A 155 1.29 14.79 4.00
N SER A 156 0.16 14.92 4.70
CA SER A 156 -0.75 16.05 4.52
C SER A 156 -0.03 17.36 4.85
N TYR A 157 -0.60 18.49 4.44
CA TYR A 157 -0.03 19.80 4.81
C TYR A 157 0.11 19.97 6.34
N GLN A 158 -0.81 19.41 7.13
CA GLN A 158 -0.68 19.42 8.60
C GLN A 158 0.51 18.59 9.08
N GLU A 159 0.70 17.38 8.55
CA GLU A 159 1.87 16.53 8.87
C GLU A 159 3.18 17.17 8.39
N TYR A 160 3.17 17.86 7.25
CA TYR A 160 4.30 18.64 6.72
C TYR A 160 4.69 19.77 7.69
N LEU A 161 3.71 20.53 8.18
CA LEU A 161 3.96 21.60 9.17
C LEU A 161 4.55 21.04 10.47
N ILE A 162 4.04 19.90 10.95
CA ILE A 162 4.59 19.20 12.12
C ILE A 162 6.02 18.75 11.84
N TYR A 163 6.29 18.16 10.67
CA TYR A 163 7.60 17.67 10.27
C TYR A 163 8.66 18.77 10.25
N TYR A 164 8.36 19.93 9.67
CA TYR A 164 9.26 21.08 9.63
C TYR A 164 9.19 22.00 10.86
N ASN A 165 8.33 21.69 11.82
CA ASN A 165 8.01 22.55 12.97
C ASN A 165 7.66 23.99 12.55
N GLN A 166 6.80 24.12 11.54
CA GLN A 166 6.36 25.39 10.97
C GLN A 166 4.91 25.71 11.33
N LYS A 167 4.57 27.00 11.34
CA LYS A 167 3.18 27.46 11.43
C LYS A 167 2.58 27.62 10.04
N GLN A 168 1.26 27.43 9.96
CA GLN A 168 0.50 27.68 8.75
C GLN A 168 0.70 29.10 8.23
N SER A 169 1.03 29.22 6.95
CA SER A 169 1.25 30.49 6.26
C SER A 169 1.18 30.29 4.75
N SER A 170 0.99 31.37 3.98
CA SER A 170 1.04 31.30 2.51
C SER A 170 2.37 30.70 2.01
N ASN A 171 3.49 31.12 2.62
CA ASN A 171 4.83 30.64 2.24
C ASN A 171 5.00 29.13 2.50
N SER A 172 4.59 28.64 3.66
CA SER A 172 4.70 27.20 3.97
C SER A 172 3.76 26.35 3.09
N PHE A 173 2.58 26.87 2.75
CA PHE A 173 1.67 26.21 1.82
C PHE A 173 2.24 26.15 0.40
N HIS A 174 2.81 27.25 -0.10
CA HIS A 174 3.50 27.25 -1.39
C HIS A 174 4.71 26.28 -1.41
N ALA A 175 5.49 26.23 -0.33
CA ALA A 175 6.58 25.27 -0.20
C ALA A 175 6.08 23.82 -0.25
N TYR A 176 4.97 23.51 0.43
CA TYR A 176 4.32 22.19 0.37
C TYR A 176 3.81 21.84 -1.04
N LEU A 177 3.24 22.80 -1.78
CA LEU A 177 2.80 22.54 -3.16
C LEU A 177 3.96 22.19 -4.10
N LEU A 178 5.16 22.73 -3.85
CA LEU A 178 6.35 22.45 -4.64
C LEU A 178 7.06 21.17 -4.22
N SER A 179 7.12 20.89 -2.91
CA SER A 179 7.87 19.75 -2.36
C SER A 179 7.03 18.48 -2.16
N GLY A 180 5.70 18.62 -2.09
CA GLY A 180 4.78 17.53 -1.79
C GLY A 180 4.91 17.00 -0.36
N GLY A 181 4.45 15.76 -0.16
CA GLY A 181 4.38 15.12 1.16
C GLY A 181 5.26 13.87 1.33
N PHE A 182 6.09 13.51 0.35
CA PHE A 182 6.85 12.24 0.41
C PHE A 182 7.92 12.29 1.50
N PRO A 183 7.86 11.45 2.55
CA PRO A 183 8.74 11.58 3.71
C PRO A 183 10.24 11.48 3.37
N GLU A 184 10.63 10.57 2.48
CA GLU A 184 12.03 10.42 2.07
C GLU A 184 12.56 11.63 1.29
N TYR A 185 11.73 12.23 0.44
CA TYR A 185 12.09 13.44 -0.29
C TYR A 185 12.22 14.64 0.68
N LEU A 186 11.24 14.83 1.58
CA LEU A 186 11.28 15.90 2.58
C LEU A 186 12.49 15.81 3.52
N LYS A 187 13.04 14.60 3.72
CA LYS A 187 14.24 14.37 4.53
C LYS A 187 15.54 14.75 3.81
N ASN A 188 15.66 14.45 2.52
CA ASN A 188 16.94 14.53 1.81
C ASN A 188 17.00 15.68 0.78
N GLY A 189 15.85 16.11 0.25
CA GLY A 189 15.76 17.18 -0.76
C GLY A 189 16.32 16.81 -2.14
N MET A 190 16.42 15.50 -2.45
CA MET A 190 17.02 15.00 -3.68
C MET A 190 15.95 14.53 -4.67
N ASP A 191 15.92 15.12 -5.86
CA ASP A 191 14.97 14.77 -6.92
C ASP A 191 15.12 13.32 -7.39
N GLU A 192 16.32 12.73 -7.32
CA GLU A 192 16.54 11.33 -7.70
C GLU A 192 15.70 10.37 -6.86
N ILE A 193 15.32 10.74 -5.63
CA ILE A 193 14.44 9.92 -4.78
C ILE A 193 13.06 9.77 -5.43
N LEU A 194 12.49 10.87 -5.93
CA LEU A 194 11.17 10.86 -6.57
C LEU A 194 11.23 10.18 -7.94
N GLN A 195 12.30 10.40 -8.70
CA GLN A 195 12.52 9.73 -9.98
C GLN A 195 12.64 8.22 -9.81
N ASN A 196 13.44 7.76 -8.84
CA ASN A 196 13.57 6.33 -8.55
C ASN A 196 12.27 5.73 -8.02
N LEU A 197 11.52 6.47 -7.19
CA LEU A 197 10.19 6.03 -6.74
C LEU A 197 9.25 5.81 -7.92
N LEU A 198 9.22 6.75 -8.88
CA LEU A 198 8.40 6.61 -10.09
C LEU A 198 8.80 5.38 -10.91
N LEU A 199 10.10 5.15 -11.11
CA LEU A 199 10.61 3.98 -11.83
C LEU A 199 10.30 2.66 -11.10
N ASP A 200 10.41 2.64 -9.77
CA ASP A 200 10.05 1.48 -8.94
C ASP A 200 8.55 1.15 -9.08
N ILE A 201 7.67 2.16 -9.03
CA ILE A 201 6.22 1.96 -9.17
C ILE A 201 5.90 1.43 -10.58
N ILE A 202 6.47 2.03 -11.63
CA ILE A 202 6.26 1.56 -13.00
C ILE A 202 6.74 0.11 -13.13
N SER A 203 7.96 -0.20 -12.71
CA SER A 203 8.53 -1.54 -12.87
C SER A 203 7.84 -2.61 -12.04
N ARG A 204 7.71 -2.39 -10.73
CA ARG A 204 7.24 -3.42 -9.79
C ARG A 204 5.72 -3.45 -9.67
N ASP A 205 5.12 -2.29 -9.44
CA ASP A 205 3.70 -2.23 -9.07
C ASP A 205 2.80 -2.32 -10.32
N ILE A 206 3.32 -1.97 -11.50
CA ILE A 206 2.57 -2.01 -12.76
C ILE A 206 3.06 -3.10 -13.72
N LEU A 207 4.31 -3.05 -14.19
CA LEU A 207 4.78 -3.91 -15.28
C LEU A 207 4.86 -5.39 -14.88
N LEU A 208 5.53 -5.68 -13.77
CA LEU A 208 5.65 -7.05 -13.25
C LEU A 208 4.29 -7.62 -12.86
N ARG A 209 3.47 -6.84 -12.13
CA ARG A 209 2.16 -7.26 -11.64
C ARG A 209 1.19 -7.62 -12.75
N ASN A 210 1.17 -6.84 -13.84
CA ASN A 210 0.22 -7.02 -14.94
C ASN A 210 0.82 -7.76 -16.15
N SER A 211 2.04 -8.32 -16.02
CA SER A 211 2.74 -9.04 -17.09
C SER A 211 2.83 -8.25 -18.41
N ILE A 212 3.05 -6.94 -18.31
CA ILE A 212 3.07 -6.03 -19.47
C ILE A 212 4.38 -6.17 -20.23
N LYS A 213 4.29 -6.52 -21.52
CA LYS A 213 5.47 -6.74 -22.38
C LYS A 213 6.08 -5.45 -22.95
N ASN A 214 5.30 -4.37 -23.07
CA ASN A 214 5.75 -3.13 -23.67
C ASN A 214 5.75 -1.99 -22.63
N PRO A 215 6.86 -1.81 -21.89
CA PRO A 215 6.95 -0.84 -20.81
C PRO A 215 7.02 0.61 -21.30
N ARG A 216 7.40 0.83 -22.55
CA ARG A 216 7.56 2.19 -23.10
C ARG A 216 6.23 2.91 -23.19
N VAL A 217 5.20 2.21 -23.66
CA VAL A 217 3.92 2.85 -23.97
C VAL A 217 3.18 3.31 -22.72
N ILE A 218 3.24 2.55 -21.62
CA ILE A 218 2.60 2.96 -20.37
C ILE A 218 3.26 4.21 -19.78
N THR A 219 4.59 4.31 -19.87
CA THR A 219 5.34 5.50 -19.47
C THR A 219 4.98 6.71 -20.33
N GLU A 220 4.84 6.53 -21.65
CA GLU A 220 4.42 7.60 -22.57
C GLU A 220 2.99 8.09 -22.26
N ILE A 221 2.06 7.19 -21.93
CA ILE A 221 0.70 7.55 -21.50
C ILE A 221 0.75 8.32 -20.18
N LEU A 222 1.52 7.85 -19.19
CA LEU A 222 1.66 8.53 -17.92
C LEU A 222 2.19 9.96 -18.10
N VAL A 223 3.28 10.14 -18.86
CA VAL A 223 3.84 11.47 -19.14
C VAL A 223 2.82 12.37 -19.84
N TYR A 224 2.06 11.82 -20.80
CA TYR A 224 0.99 12.57 -21.46
C TYR A 224 -0.10 13.02 -20.47
N LEU A 225 -0.55 12.14 -19.57
CA LEU A 225 -1.58 12.46 -18.57
C LEU A 225 -1.07 13.48 -17.55
N LEU A 226 0.18 13.37 -17.10
CA LEU A 226 0.82 14.34 -16.20
C LEU A 226 1.01 15.71 -16.87
N GLY A 227 1.27 15.76 -18.18
CA GLY A 227 1.30 17.01 -18.94
C GLY A 227 -0.07 17.66 -19.17
N ASN A 228 -1.15 16.93 -18.87
CA ASN A 228 -2.54 17.34 -19.09
C ASN A 228 -3.39 17.20 -17.82
N ILE A 229 -2.78 17.43 -16.65
CA ILE A 229 -3.49 17.40 -15.35
C ILE A 229 -4.73 18.32 -15.42
N SER A 230 -5.84 17.82 -14.89
CA SER A 230 -7.15 18.50 -14.84
C SER A 230 -7.81 18.78 -16.20
N ARG A 231 -7.32 18.19 -17.30
CA ARG A 231 -7.98 18.27 -18.61
C ARG A 231 -8.85 17.04 -18.88
N GLU A 232 -9.94 17.25 -19.60
CA GLU A 232 -10.77 16.15 -20.08
C GLU A 232 -10.04 15.34 -21.15
N PHE A 233 -10.18 14.02 -21.10
CA PHE A 233 -9.71 13.11 -22.14
C PHE A 233 -10.74 12.01 -22.39
N THR A 234 -10.61 11.32 -23.52
CA THR A 234 -11.39 10.12 -23.83
C THR A 234 -10.42 8.98 -24.16
N LEU A 235 -10.81 7.75 -23.81
CA LEU A 235 -10.01 6.56 -24.13
C LEU A 235 -9.81 6.41 -25.64
N THR A 236 -10.80 6.80 -26.44
CA THR A 236 -10.72 6.81 -27.91
C THR A 236 -9.67 7.80 -28.41
N ASN A 237 -9.56 9.00 -27.82
CA ASN A 237 -8.54 9.98 -28.21
C ASN A 237 -7.15 9.51 -27.79
N LEU A 238 -6.99 8.94 -26.59
CA LEU A 238 -5.72 8.35 -26.16
C LEU A 238 -5.28 7.22 -27.12
N LYS A 239 -6.20 6.34 -27.53
CA LYS A 239 -5.90 5.29 -28.53
C LYS A 239 -5.43 5.86 -29.86
N LYS A 240 -6.00 6.98 -30.31
CA LYS A 240 -5.58 7.66 -31.55
C LYS A 240 -4.18 8.26 -31.42
N THR A 241 -3.84 8.80 -30.25
CA THR A 241 -2.51 9.34 -29.96
C THR A 241 -1.45 8.24 -29.88
N PHE A 242 -1.75 7.14 -29.19
CA PHE A 242 -0.84 6.01 -28.98
C PHE A 242 -1.15 4.85 -29.95
N THR A 243 -0.83 5.06 -31.22
CA THR A 243 -1.17 4.13 -32.33
C THR A 243 -0.54 2.74 -32.22
N SER A 244 0.52 2.60 -31.41
CA SER A 244 1.17 1.32 -31.11
C SER A 244 0.28 0.36 -30.31
N ILE A 245 -0.81 0.84 -29.72
CA ILE A 245 -1.78 0.02 -28.99
C ILE A 245 -2.95 -0.37 -29.91
N GLY A 246 -3.21 -1.68 -29.99
CA GLY A 246 -4.21 -2.25 -30.88
C GLY A 246 -5.66 -1.94 -30.48
N SER A 247 -5.97 -1.70 -29.20
CA SER A 247 -7.35 -1.58 -28.72
C SER A 247 -7.56 -0.47 -27.69
N VAL A 248 -8.78 0.06 -27.66
CA VAL A 248 -9.21 1.04 -26.63
C VAL A 248 -9.29 0.39 -25.24
N THR A 249 -9.60 -0.90 -25.18
CA THR A 249 -9.65 -1.66 -23.91
C THR A 249 -8.27 -1.76 -23.28
N THR A 250 -7.20 -1.98 -24.05
CA THR A 250 -5.82 -1.95 -23.53
C THR A 250 -5.45 -0.57 -22.97
N ILE A 251 -5.86 0.51 -23.63
CA ILE A 251 -5.68 1.88 -23.11
C ILE A 251 -6.41 2.04 -21.77
N ALA A 252 -7.66 1.57 -21.68
CA ALA A 252 -8.44 1.62 -20.45
C ALA A 252 -7.71 0.89 -19.32
N SER A 253 -7.25 -0.34 -19.55
CA SER A 253 -6.48 -1.11 -18.57
C SER A 253 -5.18 -0.41 -18.17
N TYR A 254 -4.48 0.26 -19.08
CA TYR A 254 -3.28 1.01 -18.73
C TYR A 254 -3.58 2.22 -17.84
N VAL A 255 -4.69 2.93 -18.08
CA VAL A 255 -5.13 4.00 -17.18
C VAL A 255 -5.49 3.42 -15.81
N GLU A 256 -6.27 2.33 -15.77
CA GLU A 256 -6.61 1.62 -14.52
C GLU A 256 -5.36 1.19 -13.75
N PHE A 257 -4.33 0.66 -14.42
CA PHE A 257 -3.09 0.26 -13.76
C PHE A 257 -2.33 1.46 -13.16
N LEU A 258 -2.37 2.62 -13.81
CA LEU A 258 -1.77 3.85 -13.27
C LEU A 258 -2.55 4.37 -12.05
N GLU A 259 -3.88 4.23 -12.05
CA GLU A 259 -4.74 4.55 -10.90
C GLU A 259 -4.53 3.58 -9.74
N ASP A 260 -4.48 2.28 -10.02
CA ASP A 260 -4.21 1.23 -9.04
C ASP A 260 -2.85 1.41 -8.35
N ALA A 261 -1.88 1.96 -9.07
CA ALA A 261 -0.55 2.28 -8.55
C ALA A 261 -0.46 3.67 -7.89
N TYR A 262 -1.59 4.38 -7.74
CA TYR A 262 -1.69 5.73 -7.16
C TYR A 262 -0.89 6.82 -7.91
N LEU A 263 -0.50 6.59 -9.16
CA LEU A 263 0.26 7.59 -9.94
C LEU A 263 -0.65 8.71 -10.45
N ILE A 264 -1.91 8.39 -10.75
CA ILE A 264 -2.94 9.33 -11.19
C ILE A 264 -4.27 8.99 -10.54
N PHE A 265 -5.21 9.92 -10.61
CA PHE A 265 -6.62 9.67 -10.29
C PHE A 265 -7.47 10.31 -11.37
N THR A 266 -8.41 9.56 -11.94
CA THR A 266 -9.39 10.10 -12.87
C THR A 266 -10.63 10.57 -12.13
N LEU A 267 -11.26 11.61 -12.66
CA LEU A 267 -12.54 12.09 -12.19
C LEU A 267 -13.58 11.76 -13.26
N PRO A 268 -14.51 10.82 -13.01
CA PRO A 268 -15.53 10.50 -13.98
C PRO A 268 -16.46 11.71 -14.13
N ARG A 269 -16.77 12.06 -15.39
CA ARG A 269 -17.70 13.17 -15.70
C ARG A 269 -19.07 12.98 -15.04
N HIS A 270 -19.48 11.74 -14.83
CA HIS A 270 -20.70 11.38 -14.13
C HIS A 270 -20.36 10.33 -13.06
N SER A 271 -20.67 10.63 -11.80
CA SER A 271 -20.65 9.67 -10.70
C SER A 271 -22.09 9.29 -10.38
N TYR A 272 -22.41 7.99 -10.39
CA TYR A 272 -23.72 7.46 -10.01
C TYR A 272 -23.66 6.80 -8.64
#